data_AF-A0A098TQ19-F1
#
_entry.id   AF-A0A098TQ19-F1
#
_cell.length_a   1.000
_cell.length_b   1.000
_cell.length_c   1.000
_cell.angle_alpha   90.00
_cell.angle_beta   90.00
_cell.angle_gamma   90.00
#
_symmetry.space_group_name_H-M   'P 1'
#
loop_
_entity.id
_entity.type
_entity.pdbx_description
1 polymer ?
#
loop_
_entity_poly.entity_id
_entity_poly.type
_entity_poly.pdbx_seq_one_letter_code
_entity_poly.pdbx_strand_id
1 'polypeptide(L)'
;MKICVLGNSHVGSLKNAWDELQRKYPNIEITFFAAPKNDLSGLSIRNQELVPTNKGLEKILHYTSGGKTKVNPKDFDLFLIYGLYFRVLKLDERFSDAVLIQACRDNYLQSLNYQVAAMVRQLSSRQIYIGHHPLKASESTVCSESKSISYNRVLGMTSTIPNISNLYFLPQPEITIENGWNTRIEYSKGSTRLEINVSRKNIEHPNSDLVHMNEKFGEIYLNAFLEKVSTEALISGNFFTCIGAQKAGTRWLHDNLDSHRDVWVPYIKELHYFDGIHIEANRNFLQKLIGNAKRRADSTVSMPDVERLWRKKYGNPAEIGDPWYVSLFEIANGAKAFGEVTPEYSMLPDEGFAHIARIAPQAKIIFIMRDPVGRVWSQIRFRATKKSDKGMLEPKRAIKFADSLPVVNRTTYDKTIERLEHFFPKEQILYLFYEDIARDGLSVLKNVCNFLQIEFDPVYFPKAGKRLNVSISADLPNTVRKHLKTKYAYLIDFVEDKFGRVPAEWRDS
;
A
#
# COMPACT_ATOMS: atom_id res chain seq x y z
N MET A 1 -3.88 -12.66 -17.30
CA MET A 1 -2.69 -11.94 -16.80
C MET A 1 -1.44 -12.68 -17.23
N LYS A 2 -0.49 -11.99 -17.87
CA LYS A 2 0.78 -12.56 -18.35
C LYS A 2 1.93 -12.17 -17.43
N ILE A 3 2.62 -13.14 -16.86
CA ILE A 3 3.70 -12.94 -15.90
C ILE A 3 5.03 -13.37 -16.52
N CYS A 4 6.03 -12.49 -16.46
CA CYS A 4 7.40 -12.84 -16.80
C CYS A 4 8.19 -13.18 -15.52
N VAL A 5 8.68 -14.42 -15.42
CA VAL A 5 9.58 -14.84 -14.34
C VAL A 5 11.01 -14.84 -14.85
N LEU A 6 11.89 -14.08 -14.22
CA LEU A 6 13.32 -14.02 -14.51
C LEU A 6 14.10 -14.55 -13.31
N GLY A 7 14.99 -15.52 -13.51
CA GLY A 7 15.78 -16.01 -12.38
C GLY A 7 16.84 -17.05 -12.71
N ASN A 8 17.48 -17.55 -11.66
CA ASN A 8 18.53 -18.55 -11.80
C ASN A 8 18.02 -19.98 -11.58
N SER A 9 18.90 -20.92 -11.18
CA SER A 9 18.52 -22.31 -10.90
C SER A 9 17.40 -22.46 -9.86
N HIS A 10 17.21 -21.51 -8.95
CA HIS A 10 16.12 -21.56 -7.97
C HIS A 10 14.73 -21.44 -8.60
N VAL A 11 14.60 -20.89 -9.81
CA VAL A 11 13.33 -20.89 -10.55
C VAL A 11 12.87 -22.31 -10.90
N GLY A 12 13.76 -23.31 -10.87
CA GLY A 12 13.41 -24.70 -11.14
C GLY A 12 12.24 -25.20 -10.28
N SER A 13 12.22 -24.88 -8.99
CA SER A 13 11.10 -25.27 -8.10
C SER A 13 9.77 -24.62 -8.51
N LEU A 14 9.78 -23.33 -8.83
CA LEU A 14 8.59 -22.59 -9.28
C LEU A 14 8.08 -23.12 -10.63
N LYS A 15 9.00 -23.42 -11.56
CA LYS A 15 8.66 -23.91 -12.88
C LYS A 15 8.03 -25.30 -12.82
N ASN A 16 8.60 -26.21 -12.04
CA ASN A 16 8.05 -27.56 -11.88
C ASN A 16 6.66 -27.50 -11.25
N ALA A 17 6.49 -26.69 -10.20
CA ALA A 17 5.19 -26.53 -9.55
C ALA A 17 4.12 -25.89 -10.44
N TRP A 18 4.52 -25.06 -11.42
CA TRP A 18 3.58 -24.40 -12.32
C TRP A 18 2.84 -25.37 -13.23
N ASP A 19 3.46 -26.49 -13.62
CA ASP A 19 2.84 -27.49 -14.49
C ASP A 19 1.55 -28.06 -13.87
N GLU A 20 1.50 -28.17 -12.54
CA GLU A 20 0.30 -28.55 -11.79
C GLU A 20 -0.58 -27.34 -11.45
N LEU A 21 0.01 -26.24 -10.98
CA LEU A 21 -0.71 -25.06 -10.51
C LEU A 21 -1.46 -24.28 -11.59
N GLN A 22 -1.03 -24.36 -12.85
CA GLN A 22 -1.70 -23.67 -13.95
C GLN A 22 -3.20 -24.01 -14.05
N ARG A 23 -3.60 -25.22 -13.63
CA ARG A 23 -5.03 -25.63 -13.60
C ARG A 23 -5.85 -24.84 -12.58
N LYS A 24 -5.23 -24.43 -11.46
CA LYS A 24 -5.86 -23.60 -10.42
C LYS A 24 -6.03 -22.14 -10.88
N TYR A 25 -5.19 -21.68 -11.80
CA TYR A 25 -5.16 -20.29 -12.29
C TYR A 25 -5.31 -20.23 -13.82
N PRO A 26 -6.48 -20.59 -14.39
CA PRO A 26 -6.66 -20.71 -15.84
C PRO A 26 -6.49 -19.39 -16.61
N ASN A 27 -6.61 -18.24 -15.94
CA ASN A 27 -6.46 -16.91 -16.53
C ASN A 27 -5.04 -16.33 -16.39
N ILE A 28 -4.10 -17.10 -15.85
CA ILE A 28 -2.71 -16.68 -15.65
C ILE A 28 -1.80 -17.47 -16.57
N GLU A 29 -0.95 -16.76 -17.29
CA GLU A 29 0.10 -17.35 -18.13
C GLU A 29 1.45 -16.93 -17.55
N ILE A 30 2.33 -17.88 -17.25
CA ILE A 30 3.69 -17.61 -16.76
C ILE A 30 4.71 -18.05 -17.80
N THR A 31 5.58 -17.11 -18.20
CA THR A 31 6.75 -17.42 -19.02
C THR A 31 8.02 -17.35 -18.17
N PHE A 32 8.80 -18.42 -18.14
CA PHE A 32 10.03 -18.53 -17.35
C PHE A 32 11.27 -18.26 -18.20
N PHE A 33 11.96 -17.15 -17.96
CA PHE A 33 13.29 -16.87 -18.52
C PHE A 33 14.34 -17.15 -17.46
N ALA A 34 14.78 -18.41 -17.38
CA ALA A 34 15.71 -18.87 -16.37
C ALA A 34 17.01 -19.40 -16.99
N ALA A 35 18.13 -19.16 -16.30
CA ALA A 35 19.44 -19.70 -16.68
C ALA A 35 20.26 -20.03 -15.42
N PRO A 36 21.10 -21.07 -15.42
CA PRO A 36 21.80 -21.51 -14.22
C PRO A 36 22.81 -20.46 -13.74
N LYS A 37 23.16 -20.51 -12.45
CA LYS A 37 24.19 -19.65 -11.84
C LYS A 37 23.94 -18.16 -12.15
N ASN A 38 24.90 -17.49 -12.78
CA ASN A 38 24.90 -16.07 -13.14
C ASN A 38 24.74 -15.87 -14.65
N ASP A 39 24.31 -16.86 -15.42
CA ASP A 39 24.22 -16.76 -16.88
C ASP A 39 23.30 -15.63 -17.34
N LEU A 40 22.27 -15.26 -16.55
CA LEU A 40 21.42 -14.09 -16.84
C LEU A 40 22.15 -12.74 -16.79
N SER A 41 23.38 -12.67 -16.27
CA SER A 41 24.25 -11.49 -16.44
C SER A 41 24.61 -11.21 -17.89
N GLY A 42 24.46 -12.20 -18.76
CA GLY A 42 24.60 -12.06 -20.21
C GLY A 42 23.38 -11.44 -20.90
N LEU A 43 22.41 -10.86 -20.19
CA LEU A 43 21.33 -10.07 -20.80
C LEU A 43 21.77 -8.63 -21.07
N SER A 44 21.29 -8.05 -22.17
CA SER A 44 21.48 -6.64 -22.49
C SER A 44 20.22 -6.05 -23.11
N ILE A 45 20.04 -4.74 -23.01
CA ILE A 45 18.93 -4.05 -23.68
C ILE A 45 19.31 -3.78 -25.14
N ARG A 46 18.50 -4.27 -26.08
CA ARG A 46 18.57 -3.89 -27.50
C ARG A 46 17.17 -3.81 -28.09
N ASN A 47 16.89 -2.80 -28.89
CA ASN A 47 15.59 -2.61 -29.57
C ASN A 47 14.38 -2.71 -28.62
N GLN A 48 14.47 -2.10 -27.42
CA GLN A 48 13.44 -2.16 -26.38
C GLN A 48 13.15 -3.56 -25.81
N GLU A 49 14.06 -4.51 -25.96
CA GLU A 49 13.94 -5.89 -25.48
C GLU A 49 15.18 -6.28 -24.66
N LEU A 50 15.03 -7.25 -23.75
CA LEU A 50 16.16 -7.93 -23.13
C LEU A 50 16.60 -9.08 -24.02
N VAL A 51 17.82 -8.99 -24.52
CA VAL A 51 18.40 -9.96 -25.45
C VAL A 51 19.65 -10.62 -24.87
N PRO A 52 19.84 -11.92 -25.10
CA PRO A 52 21.06 -12.62 -24.72
C PRO A 52 22.25 -12.12 -25.55
N THR A 53 23.39 -11.95 -24.89
CA THR A 53 24.66 -11.49 -25.51
C THR A 53 25.44 -12.63 -26.17
N ASN A 54 25.06 -13.89 -25.93
CA ASN A 54 25.72 -15.05 -26.50
C ASN A 54 24.73 -16.17 -26.84
N LYS A 55 25.12 -17.04 -27.78
CA LYS A 55 24.30 -18.15 -28.29
C LYS A 55 23.99 -19.23 -27.25
N GLY A 56 24.83 -19.39 -26.22
CA GLY A 56 24.59 -20.34 -25.14
C GLY A 56 23.37 -19.94 -24.31
N LEU A 57 23.36 -18.68 -23.85
CA LEU A 57 22.25 -18.11 -23.11
C LEU A 57 20.97 -18.08 -23.96
N GLU A 58 21.07 -17.72 -25.24
CA GLU A 58 19.92 -17.73 -26.16
C GLU A 58 19.23 -19.10 -26.23
N LYS A 59 20.01 -20.19 -26.34
CA LYS A 59 19.48 -21.56 -26.34
C LYS A 59 18.84 -21.93 -25.00
N ILE A 60 19.44 -21.52 -23.89
CA ILE A 60 18.90 -21.77 -22.55
C ILE A 60 17.56 -21.05 -22.36
N LEU A 61 17.48 -19.77 -22.74
CA LEU A 61 16.24 -18.99 -22.65
C LEU A 61 15.15 -19.55 -23.57
N HIS A 62 15.52 -19.95 -24.79
CA HIS A 62 14.59 -20.62 -25.71
C HIS A 62 13.97 -21.86 -25.06
N TYR A 63 14.78 -22.68 -24.38
CA TYR A 63 14.27 -23.86 -23.70
C TYR A 63 13.40 -23.52 -22.48
N THR A 64 13.90 -22.70 -21.55
CA THR A 64 13.22 -22.45 -20.27
C THR A 64 11.89 -21.71 -20.42
N SER A 65 11.80 -20.84 -21.43
CA SER A 65 10.61 -20.04 -21.74
C SER A 65 9.59 -20.73 -22.64
N GLY A 66 9.89 -21.94 -23.13
CA GLY A 66 9.01 -22.65 -24.08
C GLY A 66 9.03 -22.06 -25.50
N GLY A 67 10.15 -21.47 -25.93
CA GLY A 67 10.40 -21.07 -27.32
C GLY A 67 10.86 -19.63 -27.52
N LYS A 68 10.86 -18.78 -26.48
CA LYS A 68 11.26 -17.37 -26.60
C LYS A 68 12.76 -17.20 -26.35
N THR A 69 13.44 -16.49 -27.26
CA THR A 69 14.89 -16.22 -27.14
C THR A 69 15.22 -14.89 -26.45
N LYS A 70 14.21 -14.03 -26.28
CA LYS A 70 14.32 -12.66 -25.75
C LYS A 70 13.08 -12.29 -24.95
N VAL A 71 13.20 -11.29 -24.08
CA VAL A 71 12.08 -10.76 -23.29
C VAL A 71 11.68 -9.42 -23.88
N ASN A 72 10.46 -9.33 -24.41
CA ASN A 72 9.83 -8.05 -24.72
C ASN A 72 8.92 -7.65 -23.53
N PRO A 73 9.28 -6.63 -22.74
CA PRO A 73 8.52 -6.28 -21.54
C PRO A 73 7.07 -5.83 -21.80
N LYS A 74 6.71 -5.48 -23.05
CA LYS A 74 5.34 -5.11 -23.42
C LYS A 74 4.39 -6.31 -23.48
N ASP A 75 4.92 -7.53 -23.58
CA ASP A 75 4.13 -8.76 -23.69
C ASP A 75 3.59 -9.24 -22.32
N PHE A 76 3.98 -8.57 -21.23
CA PHE A 76 3.73 -9.01 -19.86
C PHE A 76 3.05 -7.91 -19.02
N ASP A 77 2.18 -8.35 -18.11
CA ASP A 77 1.45 -7.48 -17.20
C ASP A 77 2.25 -7.13 -15.95
N LEU A 78 3.10 -8.06 -15.48
CA LEU A 78 4.00 -7.88 -14.34
C LEU A 78 5.21 -8.82 -14.44
N PHE A 79 6.22 -8.54 -13.61
CA PHE A 79 7.47 -9.29 -13.55
C PHE A 79 7.71 -9.88 -12.16
N LEU A 80 8.25 -11.10 -12.09
CA LEU A 80 8.81 -11.69 -10.89
C LEU A 80 10.30 -11.97 -11.14
N ILE A 81 11.18 -11.31 -10.38
CA ILE A 81 12.63 -11.52 -10.43
C ILE A 81 13.03 -12.32 -9.20
N TYR A 82 13.41 -13.57 -9.42
CA TYR A 82 13.52 -14.57 -8.38
C TYR A 82 14.96 -15.10 -8.22
N GLY A 83 15.48 -14.99 -7.01
CA GLY A 83 16.82 -15.41 -6.67
C GLY A 83 17.90 -14.44 -7.16
N LEU A 84 18.74 -14.89 -8.10
CA LEU A 84 19.79 -14.07 -8.74
C LEU A 84 20.75 -13.37 -7.76
N TYR A 85 21.26 -14.15 -6.81
CA TYR A 85 22.27 -13.73 -5.82
C TYR A 85 21.81 -12.63 -4.88
N PHE A 86 20.51 -12.33 -4.84
CA PHE A 86 19.95 -11.54 -3.75
C PHE A 86 19.70 -12.46 -2.54
N ARG A 87 20.61 -12.41 -1.56
CA ARG A 87 20.53 -13.19 -0.32
C ARG A 87 20.10 -12.29 0.82
N VAL A 88 19.17 -12.73 1.66
CA VAL A 88 18.80 -11.97 2.86
C VAL A 88 19.89 -12.14 3.91
N LEU A 89 20.41 -11.03 4.44
CA LEU A 89 21.50 -11.03 5.39
C LEU A 89 20.99 -11.28 6.81
N LYS A 90 21.60 -12.22 7.53
CA LYS A 90 21.38 -12.38 8.97
C LYS A 90 22.24 -11.37 9.73
N LEU A 91 21.64 -10.23 10.08
CA LEU A 91 22.36 -9.07 10.65
C LEU A 91 22.24 -9.02 12.18
N ASP A 92 23.33 -8.63 12.85
CA ASP A 92 23.40 -8.50 14.32
C ASP A 92 22.59 -7.30 14.82
N GLU A 93 21.75 -7.49 15.83
CA GLU A 93 20.85 -6.48 16.36
C GLU A 93 21.56 -5.34 17.12
N ARG A 94 22.84 -5.51 17.46
CA ARG A 94 23.64 -4.48 18.15
C ARG A 94 24.07 -3.34 17.23
N PHE A 95 23.99 -3.52 15.92
CA PHE A 95 24.28 -2.45 14.97
C PHE A 95 23.14 -1.42 14.94
N SER A 96 23.47 -0.16 14.66
CA SER A 96 22.46 0.89 14.49
C SER A 96 21.62 0.65 13.23
N ASP A 97 20.37 1.13 13.23
CA ASP A 97 19.49 1.01 12.05
C ASP A 97 20.12 1.60 10.78
N ALA A 98 20.91 2.67 10.89
CA ALA A 98 21.62 3.25 9.75
C ALA A 98 22.61 2.25 9.11
N VAL A 99 23.37 1.51 9.92
CA VAL A 99 24.29 0.47 9.44
C VAL A 99 23.52 -0.71 8.86
N LEU A 100 22.44 -1.13 9.51
CA LEU A 100 21.60 -2.24 9.07
C LEU A 100 20.93 -1.96 7.72
N ILE A 101 20.37 -0.75 7.55
CA ILE A 101 19.78 -0.29 6.29
C ILE A 101 20.84 -0.21 5.20
N GLN A 102 22.03 0.35 5.49
CA GLN A 102 23.11 0.44 4.51
C GLN A 102 23.62 -0.95 4.07
N ALA A 103 23.75 -1.90 5.00
CA ALA A 103 24.12 -3.28 4.67
C ALA A 103 23.07 -3.95 3.77
N CYS A 104 21.78 -3.78 4.07
CA CYS A 104 20.68 -4.24 3.20
C CYS A 104 20.77 -3.61 1.80
N ARG A 105 21.07 -2.31 1.74
CA ARG A 105 21.20 -1.53 0.49
C ARG A 105 22.29 -2.09 -0.39
N ASP A 106 23.50 -2.19 0.14
CA ASP A 106 24.66 -2.61 -0.63
C ASP A 106 24.50 -4.05 -1.12
N ASN A 107 23.98 -4.94 -0.27
CA ASN A 107 23.69 -6.32 -0.63
C ASN A 107 22.66 -6.44 -1.77
N TYR A 108 21.59 -5.65 -1.75
CA TYR A 108 20.61 -5.69 -2.84
C TYR A 108 21.16 -5.03 -4.12
N LEU A 109 21.74 -3.83 -4.04
CA LEU A 109 22.23 -3.09 -5.21
C LEU A 109 23.35 -3.80 -5.96
N GLN A 110 24.16 -4.62 -5.27
CA GLN A 110 25.22 -5.43 -5.89
C GLN A 110 24.71 -6.74 -6.49
N SER A 111 23.46 -7.13 -6.22
CA SER A 111 22.90 -8.39 -6.70
C SER A 111 22.59 -8.36 -8.20
N LEU A 112 22.68 -9.52 -8.85
CA LEU A 112 22.20 -9.68 -10.23
C LEU A 112 20.68 -9.48 -10.32
N ASN A 113 19.96 -9.75 -9.22
CA ASN A 113 18.53 -9.48 -9.11
C ASN A 113 18.23 -7.99 -9.37
N TYR A 114 18.93 -7.08 -8.68
CA TYR A 114 18.79 -5.63 -8.90
C TYR A 114 19.17 -5.22 -10.32
N GLN A 115 20.26 -5.76 -10.87
CA GLN A 115 20.70 -5.45 -12.25
C GLN A 115 19.61 -5.81 -13.27
N VAL A 116 19.00 -7.00 -13.14
CA VAL A 116 17.88 -7.42 -14.00
C VAL A 116 16.65 -6.55 -13.77
N ALA A 117 16.33 -6.20 -12.52
CA ALA A 117 15.21 -5.31 -12.20
C ALA A 117 15.38 -3.92 -12.82
N ALA A 118 16.60 -3.37 -12.76
CA ALA A 118 16.93 -2.10 -13.38
C ALA A 118 16.78 -2.15 -14.90
N MET A 119 17.22 -3.23 -15.54
CA MET A 119 17.03 -3.41 -17.00
C MET A 119 15.55 -3.50 -17.38
N VAL A 120 14.74 -4.26 -16.63
CA VAL A 120 13.27 -4.34 -16.86
C VAL A 120 12.63 -2.96 -16.67
N ARG A 121 13.00 -2.22 -15.62
CA ARG A 121 12.43 -0.88 -15.36
C ARG A 121 12.75 0.12 -16.46
N GLN A 122 13.93 0.06 -17.08
CA GLN A 122 14.26 0.92 -18.23
C GLN A 122 13.31 0.72 -19.41
N LEU A 123 12.67 -0.45 -19.51
CA LEU A 123 11.81 -0.84 -20.63
C LEU A 123 10.31 -0.83 -20.29
N SER A 124 9.93 -0.81 -19.02
CA SER A 124 8.55 -0.98 -18.59
C SER A 124 8.23 -0.28 -17.27
N SER A 125 7.02 0.29 -17.16
CA SER A 125 6.47 0.85 -15.93
C SER A 125 5.68 -0.16 -15.08
N ARG A 126 5.52 -1.41 -15.56
CA ARG A 126 4.75 -2.46 -14.86
C ARG A 126 5.35 -2.84 -13.51
N GLN A 127 4.56 -3.49 -12.68
CA GLN A 127 4.97 -3.94 -11.34
C GLN A 127 6.09 -4.99 -11.45
N ILE A 128 7.11 -4.86 -10.60
CA ILE A 128 8.21 -5.82 -10.48
C ILE A 128 8.23 -6.36 -9.07
N TYR A 129 8.04 -7.67 -8.92
CA TYR A 129 8.14 -8.37 -7.65
C TYR A 129 9.52 -9.01 -7.51
N ILE A 130 10.11 -8.88 -6.32
CA ILE A 130 11.48 -9.30 -6.02
C ILE A 130 11.46 -10.42 -5.00
N GLY A 131 11.79 -11.63 -5.43
CA GLY A 131 12.03 -12.76 -4.54
C GLY A 131 13.53 -12.99 -4.35
N HIS A 132 13.96 -13.12 -3.09
CA HIS A 132 15.34 -13.43 -2.75
C HIS A 132 15.65 -14.94 -2.96
N HIS A 133 16.93 -15.31 -2.87
CA HIS A 133 17.35 -16.72 -2.76
C HIS A 133 16.64 -17.40 -1.60
N PRO A 134 16.04 -18.59 -1.77
CA PRO A 134 15.51 -19.36 -0.65
C PRO A 134 16.47 -19.40 0.53
N LEU A 135 15.94 -19.29 1.75
CA LEU A 135 16.76 -19.48 2.93
C LEU A 135 17.36 -20.89 2.89
N LYS A 136 18.59 -21.01 3.39
CA LYS A 136 19.26 -22.32 3.43
C LYS A 136 18.48 -23.27 4.34
N ALA A 137 18.25 -24.48 3.88
CA ALA A 137 17.62 -25.53 4.68
C ALA A 137 18.53 -25.98 5.82
N SER A 138 17.93 -26.43 6.92
CA SER A 138 18.63 -26.92 8.12
C SER A 138 17.98 -28.18 8.66
N GLU A 139 18.80 -29.14 9.10
CA GLU A 139 18.35 -30.33 9.85
C GLU A 139 18.27 -30.04 11.36
N SER A 140 18.86 -28.93 11.83
CA SER A 140 18.81 -28.52 13.23
C SER A 140 17.52 -27.75 13.53
N THR A 141 16.71 -28.32 14.43
CA THR A 141 15.55 -27.66 15.06
C THR A 141 15.96 -26.73 16.21
N VAL A 142 17.25 -26.69 16.57
CA VAL A 142 17.75 -25.84 17.67
C VAL A 142 17.86 -24.40 17.19
N CYS A 143 16.99 -23.55 17.72
CA CYS A 143 17.13 -22.10 17.62
C CYS A 143 18.34 -21.68 18.46
N SER A 144 19.51 -21.48 17.82
CA SER A 144 20.62 -20.81 18.51
C SER A 144 20.13 -19.44 18.98
N GLU A 145 20.39 -19.05 20.23
CA GLU A 145 20.17 -17.69 20.73
C GLU A 145 20.94 -16.69 19.86
N SER A 146 20.28 -16.25 18.79
CA SER A 146 20.86 -15.42 17.76
C SER A 146 20.51 -13.99 18.09
N LYS A 147 21.51 -13.18 18.46
CA LYS A 147 21.42 -11.72 18.58
C LYS A 147 21.25 -11.05 17.20
N SER A 148 20.41 -11.62 16.34
CA SER A 148 20.15 -11.11 15.00
C SER A 148 18.77 -10.49 14.94
N ILE A 149 18.62 -9.40 14.18
CA ILE A 149 17.29 -8.90 13.85
C ILE A 149 16.48 -9.98 13.10
N SER A 150 15.15 -9.88 13.15
CA SER A 150 14.28 -10.86 12.51
C SER A 150 14.38 -10.81 10.98
N TYR A 151 14.15 -11.95 10.32
CA TYR A 151 14.07 -12.05 8.86
C TYR A 151 13.12 -11.01 8.25
N ASN A 152 11.93 -10.85 8.82
CA ASN A 152 10.96 -9.85 8.36
C ASN A 152 11.46 -8.42 8.54
N ARG A 153 12.23 -8.13 9.61
CA ARG A 153 12.84 -6.80 9.80
C ARG A 153 13.91 -6.51 8.75
N VAL A 154 14.73 -7.50 8.36
CA VAL A 154 15.72 -7.35 7.27
C VAL A 154 15.02 -7.08 5.93
N LEU A 155 13.97 -7.83 5.62
CA LEU A 155 13.19 -7.58 4.40
C LEU A 155 12.50 -6.22 4.41
N GLY A 156 11.92 -5.82 5.54
CA GLY A 156 11.33 -4.50 5.73
C GLY A 156 12.34 -3.37 5.52
N MET A 157 13.55 -3.50 6.11
CA MET A 157 14.65 -2.57 5.86
C MET A 157 15.08 -2.55 4.40
N THR A 158 15.08 -3.70 3.72
CA THR A 158 15.43 -3.74 2.29
C THR A 158 14.37 -3.06 1.43
N SER A 159 13.09 -3.17 1.79
CA SER A 159 11.98 -2.56 1.05
C SER A 159 11.89 -1.03 1.15
N THR A 160 12.59 -0.40 2.10
CA THR A 160 12.65 1.07 2.20
C THR A 160 13.77 1.70 1.38
N ILE A 161 14.57 0.88 0.69
CA ILE A 161 15.75 1.30 -0.09
C ILE A 161 15.49 1.54 -1.60
N PRO A 162 14.28 1.46 -2.18
CA PRO A 162 14.17 1.37 -3.64
C PRO A 162 14.58 2.67 -4.33
N ASN A 163 15.57 2.57 -5.22
CA ASN A 163 15.90 3.59 -6.24
C ASN A 163 15.12 3.37 -7.55
N ILE A 164 14.18 2.42 -7.56
CA ILE A 164 13.41 1.96 -8.72
C ILE A 164 11.93 1.94 -8.31
N SER A 165 11.08 2.69 -9.00
CA SER A 165 9.63 2.74 -8.74
C SER A 165 8.95 1.40 -8.97
N ASN A 166 7.77 1.19 -8.36
CA ASN A 166 6.90 0.02 -8.55
C ASN A 166 7.60 -1.34 -8.34
N LEU A 167 8.46 -1.42 -7.32
CA LEU A 167 9.23 -2.60 -6.95
C LEU A 167 8.76 -3.15 -5.60
N TYR A 168 8.40 -4.43 -5.53
CA TYR A 168 7.76 -5.04 -4.36
C TYR A 168 8.52 -6.28 -3.90
N PHE A 169 9.10 -6.22 -2.70
CA PHE A 169 9.79 -7.38 -2.13
C PHE A 169 8.80 -8.45 -1.65
N LEU A 170 9.11 -9.70 -1.97
CA LEU A 170 8.35 -10.87 -1.57
C LEU A 170 9.10 -11.65 -0.49
N PRO A 171 8.50 -11.84 0.69
CA PRO A 171 9.03 -12.79 1.65
C PRO A 171 8.86 -14.22 1.13
N GLN A 172 9.75 -15.09 1.57
CA GLN A 172 9.55 -16.53 1.58
C GLN A 172 8.37 -16.85 2.49
N PRO A 173 7.41 -17.69 2.06
CA PRO A 173 6.22 -18.01 2.85
C PRO A 173 6.58 -18.57 4.23
N GLU A 174 5.96 -18.04 5.28
CA GLU A 174 6.29 -18.35 6.67
C GLU A 174 6.17 -19.85 7.00
N ILE A 175 5.20 -20.53 6.39
CA ILE A 175 5.02 -21.99 6.54
C ILE A 175 6.24 -22.81 6.07
N THR A 176 7.08 -22.24 5.21
CA THR A 176 8.32 -22.88 4.75
C THR A 176 9.51 -22.60 5.66
N ILE A 177 9.38 -21.64 6.58
CA ILE A 177 10.47 -21.18 7.44
C ILE A 177 10.44 -21.97 8.77
N GLU A 178 11.64 -22.25 9.27
CA GLU A 178 11.92 -22.85 10.57
C GLU A 178 12.96 -21.99 11.30
N ASN A 179 12.82 -21.86 12.61
CA ASN A 179 13.74 -21.11 13.48
C ASN A 179 14.01 -19.66 13.02
N GLY A 180 13.06 -19.08 12.27
CA GLY A 180 13.10 -17.70 11.76
C GLY A 180 14.13 -17.40 10.66
N TRP A 181 15.03 -18.34 10.32
CA TRP A 181 16.16 -18.09 9.41
C TRP A 181 16.52 -19.26 8.48
N ASN A 182 15.80 -20.38 8.56
CA ASN A 182 16.07 -21.55 7.74
C ASN A 182 14.81 -21.99 7.01
N THR A 183 14.97 -22.60 5.85
CA THR A 183 13.87 -23.34 5.23
C THR A 183 13.74 -24.71 5.91
N ARG A 184 12.53 -25.19 6.14
CA ARG A 184 12.32 -26.56 6.65
C ARG A 184 12.96 -27.57 5.71
N ILE A 185 13.68 -28.56 6.26
CA ILE A 185 14.47 -29.51 5.47
C ILE A 185 13.66 -30.29 4.43
N GLU A 186 12.39 -30.59 4.73
CA GLU A 186 11.47 -31.30 3.83
C GLU A 186 11.28 -30.59 2.48
N TYR A 187 11.54 -29.28 2.42
CA TYR A 187 11.42 -28.48 1.21
C TYR A 187 12.70 -28.46 0.38
N SER A 188 13.82 -29.02 0.83
CA SER A 188 15.05 -29.15 0.03
C SER A 188 15.30 -30.58 -0.49
N LYS A 189 14.79 -31.59 0.23
CA LYS A 189 14.95 -33.01 -0.15
C LYS A 189 14.21 -33.32 -1.45
N GLY A 190 14.84 -34.10 -2.33
CA GLY A 190 14.30 -34.44 -3.66
C GLY A 190 14.21 -33.25 -4.62
N SER A 191 14.97 -32.17 -4.39
CA SER A 191 14.99 -31.04 -5.32
C SER A 191 15.62 -31.45 -6.66
N THR A 192 15.03 -30.98 -7.75
CA THR A 192 15.52 -31.25 -9.12
C THR A 192 16.17 -30.00 -9.71
N ARG A 193 17.18 -30.23 -10.56
CA ARG A 193 17.91 -29.16 -11.25
C ARG A 193 16.99 -28.49 -12.26
N LEU A 194 17.21 -27.18 -12.46
CA LEU A 194 16.60 -26.44 -13.56
C LEU A 194 16.88 -27.12 -14.90
N GLU A 195 15.82 -27.52 -15.59
CA GLU A 195 15.91 -28.08 -16.93
C GLU A 195 16.23 -27.00 -17.94
N ILE A 196 17.35 -27.15 -18.64
CA ILE A 196 17.81 -26.19 -19.66
C ILE A 196 17.97 -26.83 -21.04
N ASN A 197 17.80 -28.15 -21.12
CA ASN A 197 17.79 -28.97 -22.32
C ASN A 197 17.25 -30.37 -21.98
N VAL A 198 17.00 -31.18 -23.01
CA VAL A 198 16.46 -32.54 -22.86
C VAL A 198 17.37 -33.46 -22.04
N SER A 199 18.70 -33.29 -22.12
CA SER A 199 19.64 -34.14 -21.39
C SER A 199 19.76 -33.83 -19.89
N ARG A 200 19.17 -32.72 -19.43
CA ARG A 200 19.12 -32.32 -18.01
C ARG A 200 17.74 -32.48 -17.39
N LYS A 201 16.82 -33.17 -18.06
CA LYS A 201 15.49 -33.45 -17.56
C LYS A 201 15.54 -34.31 -16.29
N ASN A 202 14.76 -33.96 -15.27
CA ASN A 202 14.61 -34.74 -14.02
C ASN A 202 15.92 -35.11 -13.29
N ILE A 203 17.00 -34.33 -13.41
CA ILE A 203 18.23 -34.61 -12.66
C ILE A 203 18.09 -34.04 -11.24
N GLU A 204 18.11 -34.91 -10.23
CA GLU A 204 18.08 -34.50 -8.82
C GLU A 204 19.38 -33.82 -8.37
N HIS A 205 19.25 -32.90 -7.41
CA HIS A 205 20.37 -32.42 -6.62
C HIS A 205 20.80 -33.50 -5.62
N PRO A 206 22.09 -33.54 -5.22
CA PRO A 206 22.53 -34.41 -4.12
C PRO A 206 21.72 -34.13 -2.85
N ASN A 207 21.48 -35.15 -2.02
CA ASN A 207 20.77 -35.01 -0.74
C ASN A 207 21.45 -34.05 0.27
N SER A 208 22.71 -33.69 0.03
CA SER A 208 23.47 -32.69 0.77
C SER A 208 23.25 -31.25 0.28
N ASP A 209 22.50 -31.03 -0.79
CA ASP A 209 22.12 -29.71 -1.26
C ASP A 209 21.02 -29.13 -0.35
N LEU A 210 21.39 -28.06 0.35
CA LEU A 210 20.50 -27.34 1.27
C LEU A 210 20.10 -25.97 0.73
N VAL A 211 20.41 -25.66 -0.53
CA VAL A 211 20.21 -24.34 -1.13
C VAL A 211 19.14 -24.39 -2.21
N HIS A 212 18.99 -25.53 -2.89
CA HIS A 212 17.92 -25.75 -3.86
C HIS A 212 16.69 -26.36 -3.18
N MET A 213 15.52 -25.87 -3.57
CA MET A 213 14.24 -26.29 -3.01
C MET A 213 13.49 -27.17 -4.00
N ASN A 214 12.63 -28.04 -3.48
CA ASN A 214 11.83 -28.96 -4.27
C ASN A 214 10.55 -28.30 -4.80
N GLU A 215 9.79 -29.08 -5.56
CA GLU A 215 8.54 -28.64 -6.18
C GLU A 215 7.51 -28.16 -5.16
N LYS A 216 7.36 -28.85 -4.01
CA LYS A 216 6.40 -28.47 -2.97
C LYS A 216 6.68 -27.07 -2.39
N PHE A 217 7.95 -26.73 -2.20
CA PHE A 217 8.34 -25.36 -1.86
C PHE A 217 7.91 -24.38 -2.96
N GLY A 218 8.18 -24.75 -4.21
CA GLY A 218 7.81 -23.96 -5.38
C GLY A 218 6.30 -23.71 -5.45
N GLU A 219 5.49 -24.73 -5.14
CA GLU A 219 4.04 -24.66 -5.10
C GLU A 219 3.54 -23.67 -4.05
N ILE A 220 4.06 -23.76 -2.82
CA ILE A 220 3.70 -22.85 -1.72
C ILE A 220 4.09 -21.41 -2.07
N TYR A 221 5.32 -21.22 -2.57
CA TYR A 221 5.81 -19.88 -2.95
C TYR A 221 4.98 -19.29 -4.09
N LEU A 222 4.74 -20.08 -5.14
CA LEU A 222 4.02 -19.62 -6.31
C LEU A 222 2.55 -19.38 -5.98
N ASN A 223 1.89 -20.22 -5.17
CA ASN A 223 0.55 -19.92 -4.67
C ASN A 223 0.50 -18.62 -3.86
N ALA A 224 1.41 -18.41 -2.90
CA ALA A 224 1.42 -17.19 -2.10
C ALA A 224 1.66 -15.93 -2.96
N PHE A 225 2.55 -16.02 -3.94
CA PHE A 225 2.76 -14.96 -4.92
C PHE A 225 1.52 -14.74 -5.78
N LEU A 226 0.98 -15.80 -6.36
CA LEU A 226 -0.20 -15.73 -7.22
C LEU A 226 -1.38 -15.22 -6.44
N GLU A 227 -1.73 -15.70 -5.25
CA GLU A 227 -2.79 -15.13 -4.41
C GLU A 227 -2.58 -13.64 -4.16
N LYS A 228 -1.32 -13.18 -3.98
CA LYS A 228 -1.00 -11.75 -3.83
C LYS A 228 -1.19 -10.91 -5.09
N VAL A 229 -1.03 -11.48 -6.29
CA VAL A 229 -1.16 -10.75 -7.58
C VAL A 229 -2.43 -11.10 -8.37
N SER A 230 -3.06 -12.20 -8.02
CA SER A 230 -4.31 -12.76 -8.54
C SER A 230 -5.48 -12.51 -7.61
N THR A 231 -5.23 -11.91 -6.44
CA THR A 231 -6.25 -11.06 -5.83
C THR A 231 -6.52 -9.94 -6.81
N GLU A 232 -7.48 -10.23 -7.71
CA GLU A 232 -8.45 -9.28 -8.18
C GLU A 232 -8.67 -8.26 -7.06
N ALA A 233 -8.59 -6.98 -7.40
CA ALA A 233 -8.99 -5.87 -6.55
C ALA A 233 -9.96 -6.36 -5.45
N LEU A 234 -9.46 -6.51 -4.21
CA LEU A 234 -10.29 -7.06 -3.13
C LEU A 234 -11.57 -6.24 -2.97
N ILE A 235 -11.46 -4.96 -3.30
CA ILE A 235 -12.57 -4.05 -3.54
C ILE A 235 -12.67 -3.79 -5.04
N SER A 236 -13.68 -4.37 -5.67
CA SER A 236 -14.07 -4.10 -7.05
C SER A 236 -15.25 -3.12 -7.10
N GLY A 237 -15.41 -2.44 -8.24
CA GLY A 237 -16.44 -1.42 -8.41
C GLY A 237 -15.99 -0.02 -8.03
N ASN A 238 -16.96 0.90 -7.93
CA ASN A 238 -16.72 2.34 -7.82
C ASN A 238 -16.49 2.76 -6.36
N PHE A 239 -15.39 2.25 -5.80
CA PHE A 239 -14.96 2.54 -4.45
C PHE A 239 -14.34 3.94 -4.33
N PHE A 240 -14.65 4.67 -3.28
CA PHE A 240 -13.98 5.93 -2.96
C PHE A 240 -13.48 6.00 -1.51
N THR A 241 -12.47 6.84 -1.28
CA THR A 241 -12.11 7.24 0.08
C THR A 241 -11.75 8.72 0.13
N CYS A 242 -12.33 9.44 1.10
CA CYS A 242 -11.91 10.80 1.41
C CYS A 242 -10.87 10.77 2.53
N ILE A 243 -9.61 11.02 2.16
CA ILE A 243 -8.48 10.77 3.06
C ILE A 243 -8.16 11.91 4.01
N GLY A 244 -8.76 13.09 3.81
CA GLY A 244 -8.37 14.27 4.57
C GLY A 244 -8.81 15.59 3.95
N ALA A 245 -8.37 16.71 4.52
CA ALA A 245 -7.63 16.82 5.77
C ALA A 245 -8.57 16.97 6.98
N GLN A 246 -8.12 16.56 8.17
CA GLN A 246 -8.86 16.82 9.39
C GLN A 246 -9.13 18.33 9.56
N LYS A 247 -10.39 18.68 9.86
CA LYS A 247 -10.90 20.06 9.97
C LYS A 247 -11.05 20.81 8.64
N ALA A 248 -11.05 20.10 7.50
CA ALA A 248 -11.28 20.66 6.17
C ALA A 248 -12.68 20.37 5.58
N GLY A 249 -13.66 19.94 6.39
CA GLY A 249 -15.04 19.72 5.89
C GLY A 249 -15.34 18.29 5.41
N THR A 250 -14.48 17.33 5.70
CA THR A 250 -14.70 15.90 5.40
C THR A 250 -16.03 15.35 5.96
N ARG A 251 -16.45 15.83 7.13
CA ARG A 251 -17.76 15.48 7.70
C ARG A 251 -18.94 16.01 6.88
N TRP A 252 -18.81 17.19 6.28
CA TRP A 252 -19.82 17.74 5.38
C TRP A 252 -19.92 16.89 4.12
N LEU A 253 -18.79 16.46 3.56
CA LEU A 253 -18.78 15.56 2.41
C LEU A 253 -19.46 14.23 2.74
N HIS A 254 -19.07 13.60 3.86
CA HIS A 254 -19.70 12.37 4.35
C HIS A 254 -21.21 12.54 4.47
N ASP A 255 -21.70 13.56 5.18
CA ASP A 255 -23.13 13.70 5.49
C ASP A 255 -23.99 13.98 4.25
N ASN A 256 -23.42 14.56 3.19
CA ASN A 256 -24.07 14.75 1.90
C ASN A 256 -24.06 13.47 1.07
N LEU A 257 -22.94 12.75 1.01
CA LEU A 257 -22.86 11.45 0.32
C LEU A 257 -23.78 10.40 0.96
N ASP A 258 -23.87 10.37 2.28
CA ASP A 258 -24.80 9.53 3.05
C ASP A 258 -26.28 9.84 2.76
N SER A 259 -26.59 11.02 2.20
CA SER A 259 -27.95 11.40 1.82
C SER A 259 -28.26 11.06 0.35
N HIS A 260 -27.27 10.60 -0.42
CA HIS A 260 -27.41 10.32 -1.85
C HIS A 260 -27.87 8.90 -2.10
N ARG A 261 -28.95 8.73 -2.88
CA ARG A 261 -29.60 7.43 -3.09
C ARG A 261 -28.69 6.34 -3.69
N ASP A 262 -27.75 6.76 -4.54
CA ASP A 262 -26.83 5.85 -5.25
C ASP A 262 -25.49 5.65 -4.50
N VAL A 263 -25.32 6.24 -3.32
CA VAL A 263 -24.07 6.17 -2.56
C VAL A 263 -24.28 5.41 -1.26
N TRP A 264 -23.36 4.51 -0.94
CA TRP A 264 -23.31 3.86 0.35
C TRP A 264 -22.04 4.22 1.12
N VAL A 265 -22.20 4.58 2.39
CA VAL A 265 -21.09 4.78 3.34
C VAL A 265 -21.34 4.00 4.63
N PRO A 266 -20.29 3.59 5.37
CA PRO A 266 -20.41 2.89 6.63
C PRO A 266 -21.26 3.59 7.70
N TYR A 267 -21.99 2.80 8.50
CA TYR A 267 -22.75 3.30 9.67
C TYR A 267 -21.86 3.85 10.81
N ILE A 268 -20.55 3.63 10.73
CA ILE A 268 -19.54 4.25 11.60
C ILE A 268 -18.70 5.20 10.77
N LYS A 269 -18.61 6.45 11.23
CA LYS A 269 -17.73 7.45 10.60
C LYS A 269 -16.29 7.17 10.98
N GLU A 270 -15.40 7.34 10.01
CA GLU A 270 -13.95 7.18 10.16
C GLU A 270 -13.60 5.74 10.58
N LEU A 271 -13.32 4.85 9.61
CA LEU A 271 -13.06 3.43 9.89
C LEU A 271 -11.70 3.20 10.53
N HIS A 272 -10.75 4.09 10.29
CA HIS A 272 -9.38 4.04 10.83
C HIS A 272 -8.62 2.74 10.56
N TYR A 273 -8.96 2.05 9.48
CA TYR A 273 -8.32 0.81 9.09
C TYR A 273 -6.86 0.99 8.67
N PHE A 274 -6.59 1.73 7.60
CA PHE A 274 -5.21 1.86 7.07
C PHE A 274 -4.26 2.54 8.05
N ASP A 275 -4.68 3.59 8.76
CA ASP A 275 -3.84 4.25 9.74
C ASP A 275 -3.67 3.41 11.02
N GLY A 276 -4.69 2.64 11.42
CA GLY A 276 -4.56 1.68 12.52
C GLY A 276 -3.55 0.55 12.24
N ILE A 277 -3.34 0.21 10.96
CA ILE A 277 -2.33 -0.76 10.52
C ILE A 277 -0.94 -0.11 10.41
N HIS A 278 -0.86 1.02 9.71
CA HIS A 278 0.42 1.58 9.24
C HIS A 278 0.99 2.69 10.13
N ILE A 279 0.22 3.18 11.10
CA ILE A 279 0.67 4.18 12.08
C ILE A 279 0.53 3.57 13.47
N GLU A 280 1.65 3.19 14.07
CA GLU A 280 1.70 2.49 15.37
C GLU A 280 0.88 3.21 16.46
N ALA A 281 0.97 4.55 16.51
CA ALA A 281 0.24 5.38 17.46
C ALA A 281 -1.30 5.26 17.34
N ASN A 282 -1.82 4.82 16.19
CA ASN A 282 -3.25 4.73 15.90
C ASN A 282 -3.81 3.31 16.09
N ARG A 283 -2.96 2.28 16.28
CA ARG A 283 -3.39 0.88 16.46
C ARG A 283 -4.39 0.71 17.62
N ASN A 284 -4.07 1.30 18.77
CA ASN A 284 -4.93 1.26 19.96
C ASN A 284 -6.27 2.00 19.74
N PHE A 285 -6.28 3.01 18.87
CA PHE A 285 -7.49 3.75 18.55
C PHE A 285 -8.45 2.90 17.72
N LEU A 286 -7.96 2.19 16.70
CA LEU A 286 -8.76 1.24 15.91
C LEU A 286 -9.37 0.15 16.79
N GLN A 287 -8.59 -0.47 17.68
CA GLN A 287 -9.10 -1.48 18.61
C GLN A 287 -10.21 -0.93 19.52
N LYS A 288 -10.06 0.31 19.99
CA LYS A 288 -11.09 0.98 20.79
C LYS A 288 -12.36 1.24 19.97
N LEU A 289 -12.26 1.63 18.71
CA LEU A 289 -13.41 1.81 17.82
C LEU A 289 -14.17 0.49 17.63
N ILE A 290 -13.46 -0.59 17.34
CA ILE A 290 -14.02 -1.95 17.21
C ILE A 290 -14.77 -2.34 18.49
N GLY A 291 -14.13 -2.20 19.66
CA GLY A 291 -14.75 -2.52 20.94
C GLY A 291 -15.98 -1.63 21.27
N ASN A 292 -15.98 -0.37 20.86
CA ASN A 292 -17.14 0.52 21.03
C ASN A 292 -18.30 0.10 20.12
N ALA A 293 -18.01 -0.29 18.88
CA ALA A 293 -19.02 -0.73 17.93
C ALA A 293 -19.75 -1.98 18.43
N LYS A 294 -19.01 -2.97 18.93
CA LYS A 294 -19.56 -4.19 19.55
C LYS A 294 -20.52 -3.85 20.69
N ARG A 295 -20.03 -3.09 21.67
CA ARG A 295 -20.83 -2.67 22.83
C ARG A 295 -22.11 -1.93 22.44
N ARG A 296 -22.06 -1.09 21.40
CA ARG A 296 -23.22 -0.32 20.93
C ARG A 296 -24.23 -1.19 20.19
N ALA A 297 -23.76 -2.17 19.40
CA ALA A 297 -24.62 -3.12 18.71
C ALA A 297 -25.37 -4.05 19.68
N ASP A 298 -24.77 -4.35 20.83
CA ASP A 298 -25.37 -5.20 21.86
C ASP A 298 -26.35 -4.43 22.78
N SER A 299 -26.13 -3.13 22.99
CA SER A 299 -26.92 -2.34 23.97
C SER A 299 -28.05 -1.49 23.39
N THR A 300 -28.09 -1.25 22.08
CA THR A 300 -29.07 -0.34 21.47
C THR A 300 -30.31 -1.08 20.97
N VAL A 301 -31.40 -1.03 21.74
CA VAL A 301 -32.66 -1.75 21.45
C VAL A 301 -33.39 -1.21 20.20
N SER A 302 -33.26 0.09 19.88
CA SER A 302 -33.99 0.75 18.78
C SER A 302 -33.24 0.81 17.43
N MET A 303 -32.12 0.10 17.30
CA MET A 303 -31.28 0.16 16.10
C MET A 303 -31.83 -0.71 14.96
N PRO A 304 -31.91 -0.20 13.72
CA PRO A 304 -32.30 -1.01 12.56
C PRO A 304 -31.43 -2.27 12.43
N ASP A 305 -32.05 -3.39 12.04
CA ASP A 305 -31.38 -4.70 11.97
C ASP A 305 -30.13 -4.68 11.09
N VAL A 306 -30.23 -4.03 9.93
CA VAL A 306 -29.14 -3.89 8.96
C VAL A 306 -27.93 -3.17 9.55
N GLU A 307 -28.15 -2.08 10.30
CA GLU A 307 -27.10 -1.34 10.98
C GLU A 307 -26.53 -2.16 12.14
N ARG A 308 -27.39 -2.83 12.91
CA ARG A 308 -26.97 -3.67 14.05
C ARG A 308 -26.06 -4.82 13.58
N LEU A 309 -26.46 -5.53 12.52
CA LEU A 309 -25.67 -6.62 11.94
C LEU A 309 -24.32 -6.10 11.41
N TRP A 310 -24.33 -4.97 10.70
CA TRP A 310 -23.10 -4.35 10.21
C TRP A 310 -22.16 -3.97 11.37
N ARG A 311 -22.68 -3.35 12.44
CA ARG A 311 -21.88 -2.99 13.62
C ARG A 311 -21.36 -4.21 14.37
N LYS A 312 -22.09 -5.33 14.41
CA LYS A 312 -21.60 -6.61 14.95
C LYS A 312 -20.43 -7.15 14.12
N LYS A 313 -20.53 -7.10 12.79
CA LYS A 313 -19.46 -7.48 11.86
C LYS A 313 -18.21 -6.62 12.05
N TYR A 314 -18.39 -5.30 12.14
CA TYR A 314 -17.29 -4.36 12.42
C TYR A 314 -16.68 -4.59 13.83
N GLY A 315 -17.53 -4.81 14.84
CA GLY A 315 -17.11 -4.93 16.24
C GLY A 315 -16.52 -6.29 16.65
N ASN A 316 -16.55 -7.29 15.78
CA ASN A 316 -16.13 -8.64 16.10
C ASN A 316 -15.30 -9.29 14.96
N PRO A 317 -14.16 -8.69 14.55
CA PRO A 317 -13.25 -9.31 13.59
C PRO A 317 -12.65 -10.60 14.15
N ALA A 318 -12.53 -11.64 13.33
CA ALA A 318 -11.68 -12.79 13.65
C ALA A 318 -10.19 -12.37 13.67
N GLU A 319 -9.81 -11.57 12.68
CA GLU A 319 -8.52 -10.87 12.58
C GLU A 319 -8.75 -9.49 11.94
N ILE A 320 -7.98 -8.49 12.37
CA ILE A 320 -7.97 -7.17 11.72
C ILE A 320 -7.05 -7.26 10.51
N GLY A 321 -7.62 -7.45 9.32
CA GLY A 321 -6.90 -7.56 8.06
C GLY A 321 -7.79 -7.24 6.86
N ASP A 322 -7.24 -7.33 5.65
CA ASP A 322 -7.93 -6.97 4.41
C ASP A 322 -9.27 -7.70 4.25
N PRO A 323 -9.39 -9.02 4.52
CA PRO A 323 -10.67 -9.71 4.42
C PRO A 323 -11.75 -9.11 5.31
N TRP A 324 -11.41 -8.75 6.55
CA TRP A 324 -12.35 -8.09 7.46
C TRP A 324 -12.76 -6.72 6.91
N TYR A 325 -11.80 -5.88 6.51
CA TYR A 325 -12.08 -4.55 6.00
C TYR A 325 -12.97 -4.57 4.75
N VAL A 326 -12.61 -5.40 3.77
CA VAL A 326 -13.35 -5.58 2.52
C VAL A 326 -14.78 -6.03 2.79
N SER A 327 -14.94 -6.98 3.73
CA SER A 327 -16.26 -7.51 4.07
C SER A 327 -17.23 -6.46 4.63
N LEU A 328 -16.74 -5.32 5.13
CA LEU A 328 -17.59 -4.22 5.60
C LEU A 328 -18.38 -3.56 4.46
N PHE A 329 -17.94 -3.71 3.21
CA PHE A 329 -18.55 -3.09 2.04
C PHE A 329 -19.48 -4.02 1.26
N GLU A 330 -19.57 -5.31 1.61
CA GLU A 330 -20.46 -6.29 0.94
C GLU A 330 -21.94 -5.87 0.95
N ILE A 331 -22.35 -5.11 1.96
CA ILE A 331 -23.71 -4.59 2.10
C ILE A 331 -24.03 -3.47 1.09
N ALA A 332 -23.03 -2.89 0.44
CA ALA A 332 -23.19 -1.85 -0.57
C ALA A 332 -23.74 -2.38 -1.90
N ASN A 333 -24.13 -3.66 -1.98
CA ASN A 333 -24.63 -4.31 -3.18
C ASN A 333 -25.86 -3.56 -3.74
N GLY A 334 -25.68 -2.90 -4.90
CA GLY A 334 -26.69 -2.07 -5.55
C GLY A 334 -26.42 -0.55 -5.51
N ALA A 335 -25.48 -0.08 -4.69
CA ALA A 335 -25.01 1.30 -4.75
C ALA A 335 -24.13 1.51 -5.99
N LYS A 336 -24.25 2.66 -6.67
CA LYS A 336 -23.38 3.00 -7.81
C LYS A 336 -22.01 3.49 -7.37
N ALA A 337 -21.89 4.00 -6.15
CA ALA A 337 -20.62 4.33 -5.52
C ALA A 337 -20.65 3.95 -4.03
N PHE A 338 -19.53 3.52 -3.48
CA PHE A 338 -19.44 3.19 -2.07
C PHE A 338 -18.06 3.52 -1.53
N GLY A 339 -17.94 3.79 -0.24
CA GLY A 339 -16.66 4.24 0.26
C GLY A 339 -16.67 4.71 1.69
N GLU A 340 -15.55 5.27 2.11
CA GLU A 340 -15.40 5.78 3.47
C GLU A 340 -14.78 7.19 3.50
N VAL A 341 -14.85 7.81 4.67
CA VAL A 341 -14.25 9.12 4.94
C VAL A 341 -13.48 9.01 6.23
N THR A 342 -12.16 8.90 6.14
CA THR A 342 -11.24 8.88 7.28
C THR A 342 -10.17 9.95 7.07
N PRO A 343 -10.32 11.14 7.68
CA PRO A 343 -9.43 12.28 7.42
C PRO A 343 -7.99 12.11 7.89
N GLU A 344 -7.72 11.08 8.68
CA GLU A 344 -6.38 10.75 9.18
C GLU A 344 -5.54 10.06 8.09
N TYR A 345 -6.16 9.56 7.01
CA TYR A 345 -5.44 8.90 5.92
C TYR A 345 -4.50 9.84 5.16
N SER A 346 -4.66 11.16 5.26
CA SER A 346 -3.70 12.14 4.73
C SER A 346 -2.32 12.04 5.36
N MET A 347 -2.20 11.37 6.51
CA MET A 347 -0.95 11.13 7.22
C MET A 347 -0.35 9.75 6.94
N LEU A 348 -0.97 8.93 6.08
CA LEU A 348 -0.44 7.60 5.78
C LEU A 348 0.99 7.70 5.22
N PRO A 349 1.88 6.78 5.64
CA PRO A 349 3.15 6.62 4.97
C PRO A 349 2.94 5.92 3.62
N ASP A 350 4.01 5.75 2.86
CA ASP A 350 4.01 5.18 1.52
C ASP A 350 3.41 3.76 1.52
N GLU A 351 3.69 2.96 2.55
CA GLU A 351 3.12 1.62 2.74
C GLU A 351 1.60 1.65 2.89
N GLY A 352 1.05 2.73 3.44
CA GLY A 352 -0.39 2.94 3.58
C GLY A 352 -1.08 3.22 2.26
N PHE A 353 -0.53 4.12 1.45
CA PHE A 353 -1.06 4.40 0.11
C PHE A 353 -0.86 3.21 -0.84
N ALA A 354 0.29 2.52 -0.77
CA ALA A 354 0.53 1.28 -1.48
C ALA A 354 -0.48 0.20 -1.09
N HIS A 355 -0.88 0.12 0.19
CA HIS A 355 -1.90 -0.80 0.65
C HIS A 355 -3.26 -0.48 0.00
N ILE A 356 -3.71 0.78 0.03
CA ILE A 356 -4.96 1.19 -0.63
C ILE A 356 -4.93 0.82 -2.12
N ALA A 357 -3.87 1.18 -2.85
CA ALA A 357 -3.72 0.91 -4.28
C ALA A 357 -3.71 -0.60 -4.59
N ARG A 358 -3.20 -1.44 -3.68
CA ARG A 358 -3.20 -2.90 -3.83
C ARG A 358 -4.60 -3.48 -3.72
N ILE A 359 -5.36 -3.11 -2.69
CA ILE A 359 -6.66 -3.76 -2.42
C ILE A 359 -7.83 -3.10 -3.18
N ALA A 360 -7.65 -1.86 -3.60
CA ALA A 360 -8.63 -1.09 -4.37
C ALA A 360 -7.91 -0.31 -5.49
N PRO A 361 -7.36 -0.98 -6.52
CA PRO A 361 -6.60 -0.34 -7.59
C PRO A 361 -7.39 0.70 -8.39
N GLN A 362 -8.72 0.62 -8.41
CA GLN A 362 -9.61 1.59 -9.05
C GLN A 362 -10.20 2.63 -8.06
N ALA A 363 -9.67 2.71 -6.83
CA ALA A 363 -10.15 3.62 -5.81
C ALA A 363 -10.13 5.08 -6.29
N LYS A 364 -11.22 5.79 -6.03
CA LYS A 364 -11.32 7.24 -6.23
C LYS A 364 -10.97 7.95 -4.93
N ILE A 365 -9.86 8.68 -4.94
CA ILE A 365 -9.33 9.36 -3.77
C ILE A 365 -9.78 10.81 -3.75
N ILE A 366 -10.42 11.24 -2.67
CA ILE A 366 -10.83 12.63 -2.47
C ILE A 366 -9.95 13.25 -1.39
N PHE A 367 -9.38 14.42 -1.67
CA PHE A 367 -8.59 15.18 -0.71
C PHE A 367 -9.07 16.62 -0.61
N ILE A 368 -9.58 17.00 0.55
CA ILE A 368 -10.09 18.35 0.85
C ILE A 368 -9.03 19.13 1.60
N MET A 369 -8.51 20.17 0.98
CA MET A 369 -7.60 21.13 1.60
C MET A 369 -8.40 22.30 2.20
N ARG A 370 -7.79 22.97 3.16
CA ARG A 370 -8.31 24.19 3.79
C ARG A 370 -7.15 25.12 4.05
N ASP A 371 -7.40 26.42 4.15
CA ASP A 371 -6.40 27.38 4.65
C ASP A 371 -5.64 26.75 5.84
N PRO A 372 -4.31 26.57 5.74
CA PRO A 372 -3.53 25.90 6.77
C PRO A 372 -3.63 26.61 8.13
N VAL A 373 -3.73 27.94 8.14
CA VAL A 373 -3.91 28.73 9.36
C VAL A 373 -5.27 28.40 9.99
N GLY A 374 -6.35 28.50 9.21
CA GLY A 374 -7.72 28.20 9.61
C GLY A 374 -7.92 26.75 10.03
N ARG A 375 -7.25 25.79 9.39
CA ARG A 375 -7.29 24.36 9.74
C ARG A 375 -6.70 24.11 11.12
N VAL A 376 -5.47 24.61 11.35
CA VAL A 376 -4.77 24.49 12.65
C VAL A 376 -5.58 25.18 13.75
N TRP A 377 -6.06 26.41 13.50
CA TRP A 377 -6.88 27.13 14.47
C TRP A 377 -8.19 26.40 14.78
N SER A 378 -8.85 25.81 13.78
CA SER A 378 -10.05 25.01 13.99
C SER A 378 -9.78 23.79 14.88
N GLN A 379 -8.61 23.16 14.75
CA GLN A 379 -8.18 22.05 15.61
C GLN A 379 -7.88 22.51 17.04
N ILE A 380 -7.22 23.65 17.22
CA ILE A 380 -6.99 24.28 18.54
C ILE A 380 -8.31 24.55 19.25
N ARG A 381 -9.26 25.23 18.57
CA ARG A 381 -10.59 25.51 19.14
C ARG A 381 -11.35 24.23 19.47
N PHE A 382 -11.24 23.19 18.64
CA PHE A 382 -11.86 21.90 18.91
C PHE A 382 -11.25 21.22 20.15
N ARG A 383 -9.93 21.31 20.37
CA ARG A 383 -9.31 20.79 21.60
C ARG A 383 -9.75 21.55 22.84
N ALA A 384 -9.89 22.88 22.73
CA ALA A 384 -10.33 23.74 23.82
C ALA A 384 -11.74 23.41 24.34
N THR A 385 -12.59 22.74 23.55
CA THR A 385 -13.92 22.30 24.03
C THR A 385 -13.85 21.08 24.97
N LYS A 386 -12.72 20.37 25.04
CA LYS A 386 -12.53 19.23 25.93
C LYS A 386 -12.21 19.73 27.34
N LYS A 387 -13.00 19.28 28.34
CA LYS A 387 -12.85 19.70 29.75
C LYS A 387 -11.42 19.55 30.32
N SER A 388 -10.64 18.61 29.79
CA SER A 388 -9.27 18.32 30.19
C SER A 388 -8.21 19.29 29.63
N ASP A 389 -8.57 20.21 28.73
CA ASP A 389 -7.62 21.03 27.96
C ASP A 389 -7.83 22.55 28.20
N LYS A 390 -8.10 22.92 29.47
CA LYS A 390 -8.21 24.33 29.89
C LYS A 390 -6.93 25.09 29.54
N GLY A 391 -7.05 26.23 28.86
CA GLY A 391 -5.93 27.07 28.42
C GLY A 391 -5.34 26.73 27.04
N MET A 392 -5.95 25.84 26.26
CA MET A 392 -5.51 25.56 24.87
C MET A 392 -5.53 26.80 23.95
N LEU A 393 -6.35 27.80 24.27
CA LEU A 393 -6.40 29.08 23.54
C LEU A 393 -5.26 30.05 23.91
N GLU A 394 -4.49 29.76 24.97
CA GLU A 394 -3.35 30.58 25.37
C GLU A 394 -2.26 30.55 24.27
N PRO A 395 -1.77 31.71 23.79
CA PRO A 395 -0.90 31.76 22.61
C PRO A 395 0.31 30.84 22.63
N LYS A 396 1.05 30.77 23.76
CA LYS A 396 2.23 29.91 23.88
C LYS A 396 1.88 28.42 23.75
N ARG A 397 0.76 28.00 24.35
CA ARG A 397 0.30 26.60 24.30
C ARG A 397 -0.28 26.25 22.93
N ALA A 398 -1.03 27.18 22.33
CA ALA A 398 -1.56 27.05 20.98
C ALA A 398 -0.44 26.87 19.95
N ILE A 399 0.63 27.68 20.01
CA ILE A 399 1.82 27.56 19.15
C ILE A 399 2.50 26.21 19.38
N LYS A 400 2.79 25.83 20.63
CA LYS A 400 3.40 24.53 20.94
C LYS A 400 2.60 23.36 20.38
N PHE A 401 1.27 23.41 20.47
CA PHE A 401 0.40 22.40 19.89
C PHE A 401 0.41 22.43 18.36
N ALA A 402 0.37 23.61 17.75
CA ALA A 402 0.48 23.80 16.30
C ALA A 402 1.79 23.25 15.72
N ASP A 403 2.86 23.25 16.53
CA ASP A 403 4.17 22.73 16.16
C ASP A 403 4.36 21.24 16.43
N SER A 404 3.38 20.58 17.06
CA SER A 404 3.45 19.14 17.24
C SER A 404 3.38 18.39 15.90
N LEU A 405 4.18 17.33 15.75
CA LEU A 405 4.26 16.53 14.53
C LEU A 405 2.88 16.10 13.98
N PRO A 406 1.92 15.63 14.80
CA PRO A 406 0.60 15.25 14.27
C PRO A 406 -0.18 16.42 13.68
N VAL A 407 0.02 17.65 14.15
CA VAL A 407 -0.66 18.83 13.60
C VAL A 407 0.03 19.28 12.31
N VAL A 408 1.36 19.20 12.28
CA VAL A 408 2.16 19.48 11.09
C VAL A 408 1.81 18.51 9.96
N ASN A 409 1.85 17.20 10.22
CA ASN A 409 1.60 16.17 9.20
C ASN A 409 0.20 16.24 8.58
N ARG A 410 -0.81 16.77 9.30
CA ARG A 410 -2.16 17.02 8.76
C ARG A 410 -2.25 18.27 7.88
N THR A 411 -1.20 19.09 7.84
CA THR A 411 -1.16 20.38 7.14
C THR A 411 -0.12 20.42 6.02
N THR A 412 0.79 19.44 5.95
CA THR A 412 1.78 19.32 4.86
C THR A 412 1.11 18.74 3.61
N TYR A 413 0.27 19.55 2.96
CA TYR A 413 -0.50 19.15 1.79
C TYR A 413 0.39 18.80 0.60
N ASP A 414 1.51 19.50 0.46
CA ASP A 414 2.60 19.22 -0.48
C ASP A 414 2.99 17.74 -0.46
N LYS A 415 3.35 17.24 0.73
CA LYS A 415 3.79 15.85 0.91
C LYS A 415 2.65 14.84 0.76
N THR A 416 1.42 15.22 1.09
CA THR A 416 0.26 14.35 0.87
C THR A 416 -0.03 14.23 -0.63
N ILE A 417 0.03 15.34 -1.37
CA ILE A 417 -0.20 15.39 -2.81
C ILE A 417 0.87 14.58 -3.56
N GLU A 418 2.14 14.78 -3.24
CA GLU A 418 3.25 14.02 -3.84
C GLU A 418 3.06 12.50 -3.70
N ARG A 419 2.66 12.02 -2.50
CA ARG A 419 2.37 10.60 -2.27
C ARG A 419 1.16 10.13 -3.05
N LEU A 420 0.09 10.91 -3.07
CA LEU A 420 -1.10 10.56 -3.84
C LEU A 420 -0.77 10.36 -5.32
N GLU A 421 -0.04 11.29 -5.92
CA GLU A 421 0.33 11.23 -7.33
C GLU A 421 1.39 10.16 -7.63
N HIS A 422 2.13 9.71 -6.62
CA HIS A 422 3.02 8.57 -6.75
C HIS A 422 2.26 7.24 -6.87
N PHE A 423 1.18 7.07 -6.10
CA PHE A 423 0.47 5.79 -6.00
C PHE A 423 -0.79 5.71 -6.87
N PHE A 424 -1.39 6.84 -7.22
CA PHE A 424 -2.64 6.90 -7.98
C PHE A 424 -2.47 7.78 -9.22
N PRO A 425 -3.02 7.34 -10.37
CA PRO A 425 -3.09 8.19 -11.55
C PRO A 425 -3.99 9.40 -11.27
N LYS A 426 -3.75 10.49 -12.00
CA LYS A 426 -4.41 11.78 -11.77
C LYS A 426 -5.93 11.69 -11.84
N GLU A 427 -6.47 10.83 -12.69
CA GLU A 427 -7.90 10.61 -12.90
C GLU A 427 -8.59 9.95 -11.69
N GLN A 428 -7.81 9.33 -10.81
CA GLN A 428 -8.28 8.72 -9.56
C GLN A 428 -8.20 9.68 -8.37
N ILE A 429 -7.82 10.94 -8.56
CA ILE A 429 -7.66 11.91 -7.47
C ILE A 429 -8.53 13.15 -7.72
N LEU A 430 -9.35 13.51 -6.73
CA LEU A 430 -10.10 14.75 -6.70
C LEU A 430 -9.62 15.63 -5.55
N TYR A 431 -9.07 16.80 -5.91
CA TYR A 431 -8.70 17.84 -4.96
C TYR A 431 -9.85 18.84 -4.79
N LEU A 432 -10.18 19.16 -3.54
CA LEU A 432 -11.22 20.12 -3.18
C LEU A 432 -10.67 21.17 -2.21
N PHE A 433 -11.26 22.36 -2.20
CA PHE A 433 -10.98 23.40 -1.21
C PHE A 433 -12.18 23.62 -0.29
N TYR A 434 -11.93 23.69 1.00
CA TYR A 434 -12.96 23.96 2.02
C TYR A 434 -13.67 25.31 1.78
N GLU A 435 -12.94 26.30 1.28
CA GLU A 435 -13.45 27.62 0.97
C GLU A 435 -14.50 27.58 -0.16
N ASP A 436 -14.33 26.70 -1.14
CA ASP A 436 -15.33 26.50 -2.20
C ASP A 436 -16.60 25.85 -1.65
N ILE A 437 -16.49 24.94 -0.68
CA ILE A 437 -17.64 24.33 0.00
C ILE A 437 -18.46 25.42 0.72
N ALA A 438 -17.77 26.37 1.36
CA ALA A 438 -18.42 27.47 2.07
C ALA A 438 -19.07 28.50 1.12
N ARG A 439 -18.57 28.61 -0.11
CA ARG A 439 -19.06 29.54 -1.14
C ARG A 439 -20.23 28.96 -1.93
N ASP A 440 -20.06 27.75 -2.46
CA ASP A 440 -21.07 27.03 -3.24
C ASP A 440 -20.90 25.51 -3.08
N GLY A 441 -21.47 24.97 -2.01
CA GLY A 441 -21.44 23.54 -1.72
C GLY A 441 -22.12 22.69 -2.80
N LEU A 442 -23.12 23.21 -3.52
CA LEU A 442 -23.79 22.44 -4.59
C LEU A 442 -22.88 22.25 -5.79
N SER A 443 -22.15 23.31 -6.21
CA SER A 443 -21.16 23.18 -7.27
C SER A 443 -20.05 22.19 -6.90
N VAL A 444 -19.59 22.19 -5.63
CA VAL A 444 -18.61 21.20 -5.17
C VAL A 444 -19.19 19.78 -5.22
N LEU A 445 -20.43 19.57 -4.78
CA LEU A 445 -21.07 18.24 -4.84
C LEU A 445 -21.29 17.76 -6.27
N LYS A 446 -21.58 18.67 -7.21
CA LYS A 446 -21.65 18.32 -8.64
C LYS A 446 -20.32 17.78 -9.15
N ASN A 447 -19.20 18.40 -8.77
CA ASN A 447 -17.86 17.91 -9.12
C ASN A 447 -17.58 16.55 -8.48
N VAL A 448 -17.97 16.35 -7.22
CA VAL A 448 -17.87 15.04 -6.55
C VAL A 448 -18.71 13.98 -7.28
N CYS A 449 -19.95 14.29 -7.67
CA CYS A 449 -20.80 13.35 -8.40
C CYS A 449 -20.20 12.96 -9.75
N ASN A 450 -19.69 13.92 -10.52
CA ASN A 450 -19.01 13.67 -11.79
C ASN A 450 -17.79 12.77 -11.61
N PHE A 451 -16.94 13.06 -10.61
CA PHE A 451 -15.78 12.25 -10.28
C PHE A 451 -16.18 10.83 -9.87
N LEU A 452 -17.18 10.72 -9.00
CA LEU A 452 -17.76 9.43 -8.59
C LEU A 452 -18.63 8.80 -9.68
N GLN A 453 -18.83 9.41 -10.85
CA GLN A 453 -19.66 8.87 -11.94
C GLN A 453 -21.08 8.49 -11.47
N ILE A 454 -21.67 9.32 -10.61
CA ILE A 454 -23.06 9.22 -10.16
C ILE A 454 -23.87 10.42 -10.64
N GLU A 455 -25.19 10.29 -10.66
CA GLU A 455 -26.07 11.38 -11.05
C GLU A 455 -26.01 12.51 -10.02
N PHE A 456 -26.00 13.77 -10.49
CA PHE A 456 -26.14 14.93 -9.62
C PHE A 456 -27.58 15.43 -9.65
N ASP A 457 -28.22 15.44 -8.49
CA ASP A 457 -29.48 16.15 -8.26
C ASP A 457 -29.41 16.85 -6.89
N PRO A 458 -29.62 18.19 -6.82
CA PRO A 458 -29.66 18.93 -5.57
C PRO A 458 -30.61 18.36 -4.50
N VAL A 459 -31.66 17.65 -4.89
CA VAL A 459 -32.63 17.03 -3.96
C VAL A 459 -31.97 16.05 -2.99
N TYR A 460 -30.89 15.40 -3.41
CA TYR A 460 -30.13 14.45 -2.57
C TYR A 460 -29.16 15.13 -1.61
N PHE A 461 -29.03 16.45 -1.68
CA PHE A 461 -28.04 17.22 -0.92
C PHE A 461 -28.68 18.29 -0.02
N PRO A 462 -29.60 17.93 0.89
CA PRO A 462 -30.28 18.90 1.77
C PRO A 462 -29.34 19.57 2.78
N LYS A 463 -28.09 19.12 2.87
CA LYS A 463 -27.05 19.63 3.76
C LYS A 463 -25.99 20.44 3.01
N ALA A 464 -26.13 20.68 1.70
CA ALA A 464 -25.14 21.38 0.88
C ALA A 464 -24.80 22.77 1.46
N GLY A 465 -25.80 23.56 1.86
CA GLY A 465 -25.62 24.88 2.46
C GLY A 465 -25.35 24.90 3.98
N LYS A 466 -25.24 23.74 4.65
CA LYS A 466 -25.11 23.69 6.12
C LYS A 466 -23.65 23.62 6.54
N ARG A 467 -23.22 24.54 7.41
CA ARG A 467 -21.94 24.41 8.15
C ARG A 467 -22.12 23.45 9.32
N LEU A 468 -21.48 22.28 9.27
CA LEU A 468 -21.54 21.26 10.31
C LEU A 468 -20.33 21.32 11.25
N ASN A 469 -20.52 20.99 12.54
CA ASN A 469 -19.47 20.88 13.56
C ASN A 469 -18.61 22.15 13.76
N VAL A 470 -19.25 23.31 13.89
CA VAL A 470 -18.59 24.57 14.20
C VAL A 470 -18.03 24.52 15.64
N SER A 471 -16.70 24.58 15.79
CA SER A 471 -16.05 24.70 17.10
C SER A 471 -16.42 26.02 17.79
N ILE A 472 -16.23 26.12 19.11
CA ILE A 472 -16.46 27.35 19.91
C ILE A 472 -15.91 28.59 19.21
N SER A 473 -16.65 29.70 19.19
CA SER A 473 -16.15 30.94 18.62
C SER A 473 -15.01 31.48 19.50
N ALA A 474 -13.87 31.78 18.89
CA ALA A 474 -12.72 32.38 19.56
C ALA A 474 -11.85 33.09 18.52
N ASP A 475 -11.40 34.29 18.87
CA ASP A 475 -10.51 35.09 18.03
C ASP A 475 -9.13 34.45 17.97
N LEU A 476 -8.56 34.39 16.77
CA LEU A 476 -7.19 33.90 16.56
C LEU A 476 -6.21 34.97 17.06
N PRO A 477 -5.42 34.73 18.13
CA PRO A 477 -4.49 35.72 18.63
C PRO A 477 -3.43 36.08 17.58
N ASN A 478 -3.09 37.37 17.47
CA ASN A 478 -2.16 37.86 16.44
C ASN A 478 -0.79 37.15 16.45
N THR A 479 -0.29 36.79 17.63
CA THR A 479 0.96 36.04 17.78
C THR A 479 0.87 34.64 17.16
N VAL A 480 -0.23 33.93 17.40
CA VAL A 480 -0.49 32.61 16.79
C VAL A 480 -0.70 32.76 15.28
N ARG A 481 -1.47 33.77 14.83
CA ARG A 481 -1.67 34.07 13.41
C ARG A 481 -0.35 34.28 12.68
N LYS A 482 0.50 35.17 13.20
CA LYS A 482 1.81 35.48 12.61
C LYS A 482 2.68 34.23 12.50
N HIS A 483 2.73 33.42 13.57
CA HIS A 483 3.48 32.16 13.58
C HIS A 483 3.01 31.20 12.47
N LEU A 484 1.69 30.97 12.38
CA LEU A 484 1.12 30.05 11.39
C LEU A 484 1.27 30.57 9.95
N LYS A 485 1.03 31.87 9.70
CA LYS A 485 1.24 32.49 8.38
C LYS A 485 2.69 32.31 7.92
N THR A 486 3.67 32.60 8.77
CA THR A 486 5.09 32.41 8.43
C THR A 486 5.41 30.93 8.16
N LYS A 487 4.91 30.03 9.00
CA LYS A 487 5.18 28.59 8.90
C LYS A 487 4.64 27.96 7.62
N TYR A 488 3.46 28.38 7.18
CA TYR A 488 2.75 27.77 6.05
C TYR A 488 2.70 28.65 4.80
N ALA A 489 3.46 29.76 4.76
CA ALA A 489 3.52 30.63 3.58
C ALA A 489 3.85 29.86 2.30
N TYR A 490 4.80 28.90 2.38
CA TYR A 490 5.21 28.08 1.24
C TYR A 490 4.07 27.25 0.63
N LEU A 491 3.05 26.89 1.42
CA LEU A 491 1.91 26.11 0.92
C LEU A 491 1.01 26.93 0.01
N ILE A 492 0.96 28.25 0.18
CA ILE A 492 0.19 29.14 -0.70
C ILE A 492 0.81 29.11 -2.10
N ASP A 493 2.13 29.26 -2.18
CA ASP A 493 2.86 29.24 -3.44
C ASP A 493 2.80 27.86 -4.10
N PHE A 494 2.97 26.79 -3.32
CA PHE A 494 2.84 25.41 -3.80
C PHE A 494 1.44 25.13 -4.39
N VAL A 495 0.37 25.55 -3.69
CA VAL A 495 -1.01 25.34 -4.16
C VAL A 495 -1.31 26.18 -5.40
N GLU A 496 -0.85 27.43 -5.44
CA GLU A 496 -1.01 28.29 -6.61
C GLU A 496 -0.30 27.68 -7.84
N ASP A 497 0.96 27.23 -7.70
CA ASP A 497 1.70 26.58 -8.77
C ASP A 497 1.03 25.28 -9.24
N LYS A 498 0.58 24.46 -8.28
CA LYS A 498 -0.01 23.15 -8.57
C LYS A 498 -1.37 23.24 -9.26
N PHE A 499 -2.22 24.19 -8.85
CA PHE A 499 -3.62 24.26 -9.27
C PHE A 499 -3.94 25.47 -10.15
N GLY A 500 -2.97 26.36 -10.37
CA GLY A 500 -3.17 27.65 -11.04
C GLY A 500 -4.09 28.61 -10.28
N ARG A 501 -4.37 28.29 -9.00
CA ARG A 501 -5.21 29.08 -8.10
C ARG A 501 -4.99 28.70 -6.64
N VAL A 502 -5.19 29.67 -5.76
CA VAL A 502 -5.45 29.46 -4.33
C VAL A 502 -6.74 30.20 -3.93
N PRO A 503 -7.58 29.68 -3.03
CA PRO A 503 -8.69 30.46 -2.50
C PRO A 503 -8.19 31.77 -1.87
N ALA A 504 -8.85 32.89 -2.17
CA ALA A 504 -8.44 34.22 -1.70
C ALA A 504 -8.30 34.29 -0.17
N GLU A 505 -9.18 33.56 0.52
CA GLU A 505 -9.21 33.49 1.98
C GLU A 505 -7.90 32.96 2.58
N TRP A 506 -7.09 32.18 1.84
CA TRP A 506 -5.76 31.71 2.29
C TRP A 506 -4.71 32.82 2.31
N ARG A 507 -4.88 33.86 1.48
CA ARG A 507 -3.96 35.02 1.43
C ARG A 507 -4.31 36.02 2.54
N ASP A 508 -5.59 36.13 2.87
CA ASP A 508 -6.11 37.08 3.87
C ASP A 508 -5.92 36.59 5.32
N SER A 509 -5.97 35.27 5.54
CA SER A 509 -5.97 34.57 6.86
C SER A 509 -4.71 34.71 7.69
#